data_AF-A0A7C3ZWU2-F1
#
_entry.id   AF-A0A7C3ZWU2-F1
#
_cell.length_a   1.000
_cell.length_b   1.000
_cell.length_c   1.000
_cell.angle_alpha   90.00
_cell.angle_beta   90.00
_cell.angle_gamma   90.00
#
_symmetry.space_group_name_H-M   'P 1'
#
loop_
_entity.id
_entity.type
_entity.pdbx_description
1 polymer ?
#
loop_
_entity_poly.entity_id
_entity_poly.type
_entity_poly.pdbx_seq_one_letter_code
_entity_poly.pdbx_strand_id
1 'polypeptide(L)' 'MTDLERFIAVMEYQPVDRVPHHELGVWPQTIERWKTEGMPEGLLTFDWFVGEDYFGFDRREFISLNFDMIP' A
#
# COMPACT_ATOMS: atom_id res chain seq x y z
N MET A 1 -17.15 -2.09 -0.19
CA MET A 1 -16.72 -0.82 0.41
C MET A 1 -15.56 -0.26 -0.40
N THR A 2 -15.42 1.06 -0.50
CA THR A 2 -14.17 1.68 -0.99
C THR A 2 -13.04 1.49 0.01
N ASP A 3 -11.79 1.69 -0.40
CA ASP A 3 -10.63 1.56 0.50
C ASP A 3 -10.72 2.51 1.69
N LEU A 4 -11.16 3.75 1.45
CA LEU A 4 -11.37 4.74 2.51
C LEU A 4 -12.50 4.35 3.47
N GLU A 5 -13.66 3.91 2.94
CA GLU A 5 -14.78 3.44 3.76
C GLU A 5 -14.36 2.27 4.66
N ARG A 6 -13.59 1.32 4.11
CA ARG A 6 -13.09 0.17 4.84
C ARG A 6 -12.10 0.57 5.92
N PHE A 7 -11.16 1.47 5.61
CA PHE A 7 -10.20 1.98 6.59
C PHE A 7 -10.92 2.63 7.78
N ILE A 8 -11.87 3.53 7.51
CA ILE A 8 -12.65 4.21 8.57
C ILE A 8 -13.43 3.18 9.39
N ALA A 9 -14.11 2.24 8.74
CA ALA A 9 -14.88 1.20 9.44
C ALA A 9 -14.00 0.33 10.36
N VAL A 10 -12.79 -0.03 9.95
CA VAL A 10 -11.83 -0.72 10.83
C VAL A 10 -11.45 0.13 12.03
N MET A 11 -11.14 1.43 11.82
CA MET A 11 -10.76 2.34 12.90
C MET A 11 -11.90 2.62 13.88
N GLU A 12 -13.15 2.49 13.44
CA GLU A 12 -14.37 2.66 14.24
C GLU A 12 -14.97 1.34 14.76
N TYR A 13 -14.25 0.23 14.61
CA TYR A 13 -14.66 -1.11 15.06
C TYR A 13 -16.01 -1.56 14.47
N GLN A 14 -16.29 -1.19 13.22
CA GLN A 14 -17.47 -1.58 12.48
C GLN A 14 -17.23 -2.86 11.65
N PRO A 15 -18.29 -3.57 11.24
CA PRO A 15 -18.16 -4.69 10.30
C PRO A 15 -17.58 -4.24 8.96
N VAL A 16 -16.67 -5.04 8.40
CA VAL A 16 -16.03 -4.80 7.09
C VAL A 16 -16.13 -6.03 6.20
N ASP A 17 -16.07 -5.82 4.87
CA ASP A 17 -16.04 -6.89 3.87
C ASP A 17 -14.71 -7.69 3.91
N ARG A 18 -13.61 -7.01 4.23
CA ARG A 18 -12.29 -7.56 4.58
C ARG A 18 -11.46 -6.51 5.34
N VAL A 19 -10.33 -6.91 5.91
CA VAL A 19 -9.37 -5.95 6.49
C VAL A 19 -8.59 -5.20 5.39
N PRO A 20 -8.11 -3.96 5.64
CA PRO A 20 -7.16 -3.28 4.76
C PRO A 20 -5.88 -4.09 4.57
N HIS A 21 -5.41 -4.15 3.32
CA HIS A 21 -4.22 -4.86 2.87
C HIS A 21 -3.14 -3.84 2.52
N HIS A 22 -2.35 -3.48 3.52
CA HIS A 22 -1.24 -2.54 3.37
C HIS A 22 0.09 -3.25 3.55
N GLU A 23 0.97 -3.14 2.57
CA GLU A 23 2.30 -3.74 2.60
C GLU A 23 3.39 -2.68 2.77
N LEU A 24 4.62 -3.11 3.02
CA LEU A 24 5.76 -2.20 3.22
C LEU A 24 6.52 -2.03 1.91
N GLY A 25 7.04 -3.12 1.35
CA GLY A 25 7.86 -3.04 0.16
C GLY A 25 8.41 -4.38 -0.23
N VAL A 26 8.99 -4.41 -1.42
CA VAL A 26 9.63 -5.59 -1.99
C VAL A 26 11.14 -5.48 -1.83
N TRP A 27 11.78 -6.61 -1.56
CA TRP A 27 13.24 -6.65 -1.55
C TRP A 27 13.80 -6.39 -2.96
N PRO A 28 14.81 -5.53 -3.13
CA PRO A 28 15.39 -5.25 -4.45
C PRO A 28 15.84 -6.53 -5.20
N GLN A 29 16.37 -7.52 -4.48
CA GLN A 29 16.78 -8.81 -5.06
C GLN A 29 15.59 -9.58 -5.65
N THR A 30 14.40 -9.43 -5.05
CA THR A 30 13.17 -10.07 -5.54
C THR A 30 12.68 -9.39 -6.81
N ILE A 31 12.75 -8.06 -6.89
CA ILE A 31 12.43 -7.30 -8.11
C ILE A 31 13.31 -7.79 -9.26
N GLU A 32 14.62 -7.87 -9.05
CA GLU A 32 15.55 -8.30 -10.08
C GLU A 32 15.29 -9.75 -10.52
N ARG A 33 15.00 -10.65 -9.58
CA ARG A 33 14.60 -12.03 -9.89
C ARG A 33 13.34 -12.06 -10.75
N TRP A 34 12.29 -11.33 -10.37
CA TRP A 34 11.03 -11.31 -11.13
C TRP A 34 11.18 -10.76 -12.54
N LYS A 35 12.02 -9.72 -12.73
CA LYS A 35 12.36 -9.23 -14.07
C LYS A 35 13.02 -10.32 -14.93
N THR A 36 13.93 -11.11 -14.35
CA THR A 36 14.57 -12.23 -15.08
C THR A 36 13.61 -13.40 -15.34
N GLU A 37 12.58 -13.57 -14.51
CA GLU A 37 11.53 -14.58 -14.65
C GLU A 37 10.44 -14.19 -15.67
N GLY A 38 10.54 -13.00 -16.29
CA GLY A 38 9.63 -12.56 -17.35
C GLY A 38 8.45 -11.72 -16.85
N MET A 39 8.56 -11.10 -15.69
CA MET A 39 7.57 -10.13 -15.22
C MET A 39 7.44 -8.96 -16.22
N PRO A 40 6.21 -8.61 -16.68
CA PRO A 40 6.00 -7.51 -17.60
C PRO A 40 6.50 -6.17 -17.04
N GLU A 41 7.21 -5.42 -17.86
CA GLU A 41 7.74 -4.11 -17.49
C GLU A 41 6.59 -3.09 -17.31
N GLY A 42 6.69 -2.27 -16.27
CA GLY A 42 5.68 -1.25 -15.95
C GLY A 42 4.39 -1.78 -15.33
N LEU A 43 4.28 -3.10 -15.07
CA LEU A 43 3.10 -3.69 -14.43
C LEU A 43 2.97 -3.34 -12.95
N LEU A 44 4.11 -3.26 -12.25
CA LEU A 44 4.20 -2.96 -10.83
C LEU A 44 4.91 -1.64 -10.62
N THR A 45 4.41 -0.86 -9.67
CA THR A 45 5.04 0.38 -9.20
C THR A 45 6.16 0.10 -8.20
N PHE A 46 6.05 -1.01 -7.46
CA PHE A 46 6.92 -1.39 -6.33
C PHE A 46 6.90 -0.41 -5.14
N ASP A 47 6.01 0.58 -5.15
CA ASP A 47 5.77 1.47 -4.01
C ASP A 47 4.60 0.96 -3.16
N TRP A 48 4.84 -0.16 -2.48
CA TRP A 48 3.80 -0.83 -1.69
C TRP A 48 3.42 -0.05 -0.42
N PHE A 49 4.21 0.97 -0.04
CA PHE A 49 3.81 1.90 1.00
C PHE A 49 2.56 2.68 0.58
N VAL A 50 2.42 3.01 -0.70
CA VAL A 50 1.26 3.73 -1.23
C VAL A 50 0.15 2.78 -1.70
N GLY A 51 0.50 1.68 -2.34
CA GLY A 51 -0.43 0.66 -2.81
C GLY A 51 0.08 -0.06 -4.06
N GLU A 52 -0.66 -1.05 -4.55
CA GLU A 52 -0.33 -1.78 -5.77
C GLU A 52 -1.60 -2.42 -6.34
N ASP A 53 -2.11 -1.84 -7.43
CA ASP A 53 -3.37 -2.25 -8.03
C ASP A 53 -3.30 -3.71 -8.53
N TYR A 54 -2.14 -4.14 -9.04
CA TYR A 54 -1.96 -5.49 -9.56
C TYR A 54 -2.19 -6.58 -8.50
N PHE A 55 -1.76 -6.33 -7.26
CA PHE A 55 -1.96 -7.25 -6.14
C PHE A 55 -3.19 -6.91 -5.28
N GLY A 56 -3.90 -5.84 -5.61
CA GLY A 56 -5.08 -5.37 -4.88
C GLY A 56 -4.75 -4.86 -3.47
N PHE A 57 -3.60 -4.20 -3.29
CA PHE A 57 -3.29 -3.53 -2.03
C PHE A 57 -4.11 -2.25 -1.92
N ASP A 58 -4.69 -2.01 -0.74
CA ASP A 58 -5.47 -0.80 -0.49
C ASP A 58 -4.57 0.44 -0.54
N ARG A 59 -5.09 1.54 -1.09
CA ARG A 59 -4.33 2.79 -1.20
C ARG A 59 -4.20 3.48 0.15
N ARG A 60 -3.00 3.98 0.47
CA ARG A 60 -2.76 4.90 1.58
C ARG A 60 -1.70 5.93 1.21
N GLU A 61 -1.69 7.07 1.90
CA GLU A 61 -0.68 8.10 1.71
C GLU A 61 -0.03 8.49 3.03
N PHE A 62 1.25 8.84 2.96
CA PHE A 62 1.99 9.41 4.07
C PHE A 62 2.14 10.90 3.83
N ILE A 63 1.42 11.69 4.61
CA ILE A 63 1.56 13.14 4.59
C ILE A 63 2.71 13.55 5.51
N SER A 64 3.53 14.50 5.06
CA SER A 64 4.56 15.07 5.91
C SER A 64 3.90 15.87 7.04
N LEU A 65 4.20 15.51 8.27
CA LEU A 65 3.81 16.27 9.46
C LEU A 65 5.02 17.05 9.96
N ASN A 66 4.80 18.32 10.30
CA ASN A 66 5.81 19.09 11.00
C ASN A 66 5.84 18.64 12.47
N PHE A 67 6.95 18.02 12.89
CA PHE A 67 7.21 17.61 14.27
C PHE A 67 8.14 18.57 15.02
N ASP A 68 8.51 19.70 14.42
CA ASP A 68 9.28 20.74 15.10
C ASP A 68 8.48 21.38 16.23
N MET A 69 9.19 21.98 17.19
CA MET A 69 8.56 22.81 18.22
C MET A 69 8.00 24.06 17.56
N ILE A 70 6.66 24.18 17.55
CA ILE A 70 5.96 25.39 17.14
C ILE A 70 5.90 26.33 18.36
N PRO A 71 6.35 27.59 18.26
CA PRO A 71 6.29 28.56 19.36
C PRO A 71 4.86 28.88 19.81
#